data_AF-A0A975DV77-F1
#
_entry.id   AF-A0A975DV77-F1
#
_cell.length_a   1.000
_cell.length_b   1.000
_cell.length_c   1.000
_cell.angle_alpha   90.00
_cell.angle_beta   90.00
_cell.angle_gamma   90.00
#
_symmetry.space_group_name_H-M   'P 1'
#
loop_
_entity.id
_entity.type
_entity.pdbx_description
1 polymer ?
#
loop_
_entity_poly.entity_id
_entity_poly.type
_entity_poly.pdbx_seq_one_letter_code
_entity_poly.pdbx_strand_id
1 'polypeptide(L)'
;MSTDLVVFGEDWGGHPSSTQHLVGRLLAHHRVLWVNSLGLRRPRLDAHDLKRVARKVRAMLRHRAPPSGPGRTPELPAGLQVMSPRVVSWPGNPLVEWLNHASLARQLGTVLPAAGIRRPILWASLPSAVAALGTAGERAVVYYCGDDFGALSGVDHAPVLDMEQRLVAQADLVIAASPALAARFPVEKTHLVPHGVDYDLFAAAAARPVDLPEGPVAGFYGSISDWLDIAMIARAAQALPGWRFVFVGAVHTDVAPLARLPNVVFLGPRPHHALPGYVQNWTVSLIPFRDTPQIRACNPLKLREYLASGTPVAATRFPALQPYENHVSAIDPGGDLAPAILAASDTTSREAAAARRAAVAGESWDVRAQEVECLLSSL
;
A
#
# COMPACT_ATOMS: atom_id res chain seq x y z
N MET A 1 8.70 -19.51 21.76
CA MET A 1 8.42 -18.25 22.47
C MET A 1 8.06 -17.22 21.41
N SER A 2 6.95 -16.51 21.56
CA SER A 2 6.59 -15.41 20.67
C SER A 2 7.68 -14.33 20.69
N THR A 3 8.12 -13.88 19.51
CA THR A 3 9.14 -12.83 19.37
C THR A 3 8.47 -11.48 19.13
N ASP A 4 8.60 -10.51 20.03
CA ASP A 4 7.95 -9.21 19.85
C ASP A 4 8.52 -8.43 18.66
N LEU A 5 7.73 -7.52 18.08
CA LEU A 5 8.10 -6.71 16.92
C LEU A 5 8.13 -5.21 17.24
N VAL A 6 9.10 -4.50 16.67
CA VAL A 6 9.09 -3.04 16.54
C VAL A 6 9.02 -2.71 15.07
N VAL A 7 7.86 -2.25 14.61
CA VAL A 7 7.56 -2.06 13.19
C VAL A 7 7.62 -0.58 12.83
N PHE A 8 8.48 -0.21 11.89
CA PHE A 8 8.54 1.11 11.28
C PHE A 8 7.83 1.09 9.93
N GLY A 9 6.69 1.77 9.83
CA GLY A 9 5.87 1.78 8.61
C GLY A 9 5.18 3.12 8.37
N GLU A 10 4.20 3.14 7.46
CA GLU A 10 3.32 4.28 7.27
C GLU A 10 2.51 4.60 8.55
N ASP A 11 1.81 5.73 8.57
CA ASP A 11 0.98 6.10 9.72
C ASP A 11 -0.15 5.08 9.91
N TRP A 12 -0.18 4.39 11.06
CA TRP A 12 -1.20 3.39 11.37
C TRP A 12 -2.60 4.00 11.35
N GLY A 13 -3.56 3.29 10.72
CA GLY A 13 -4.92 3.80 10.55
C GLY A 13 -5.06 4.88 9.47
N GLY A 14 -3.99 5.17 8.73
CA GLY A 14 -4.03 5.91 7.48
C GLY A 14 -4.54 5.04 6.33
N HIS A 15 -3.88 5.10 5.17
CA HIS A 15 -4.17 4.16 4.08
C HIS A 15 -3.67 2.76 4.46
N PRO A 16 -4.47 1.69 4.30
CA PRO A 16 -4.02 0.33 4.55
C PRO A 16 -2.83 -0.01 3.65
N SER A 17 -1.67 -0.30 4.26
CA SER A 17 -0.47 -0.78 3.57
C SER A 17 -0.33 -2.28 3.73
N SER A 18 0.43 -2.93 2.85
CA SER A 18 0.73 -4.37 2.96
C SER A 18 1.35 -4.73 4.31
N THR A 19 2.20 -3.86 4.86
CA THR A 19 2.72 -4.01 6.23
C THR A 19 1.62 -3.99 7.28
N GLN A 20 0.62 -3.11 7.19
CA GLN A 20 -0.51 -3.10 8.13
C GLN A 20 -1.35 -4.39 8.02
N HIS A 21 -1.55 -4.91 6.81
CA HIS A 21 -2.25 -6.19 6.63
C HIS A 21 -1.49 -7.35 7.26
N LEU A 22 -0.19 -7.48 6.96
CA LEU A 22 0.67 -8.54 7.53
C LEU A 22 0.73 -8.46 9.05
N VAL A 23 1.10 -7.30 9.60
CA VAL A 23 1.21 -7.09 11.04
C VAL A 23 -0.13 -7.31 11.73
N GLY A 24 -1.24 -6.90 11.12
CA GLY A 24 -2.58 -7.16 11.63
C GLY A 24 -2.84 -8.64 11.92
N ARG A 25 -2.29 -9.57 11.11
CA ARG A 25 -2.39 -11.02 11.33
C ARG A 25 -1.38 -11.53 12.35
N LEU A 26 -0.16 -10.98 12.32
CA LEU A 26 0.91 -11.33 13.26
C LEU A 26 0.55 -10.97 14.71
N LEU A 27 -0.36 -10.03 14.95
CA LEU A 27 -0.83 -9.68 16.30
C LEU A 27 -1.43 -10.84 17.10
N ALA A 28 -1.89 -11.91 16.42
CA ALA A 28 -2.37 -13.13 17.10
C ALA A 28 -1.26 -13.83 17.89
N HIS A 29 -0.01 -13.65 17.49
CA HIS A 29 1.15 -14.31 18.07
C HIS A 29 2.17 -13.34 18.63
N HIS A 30 2.18 -12.07 18.22
CA HIS A 30 3.23 -11.09 18.56
C HIS A 30 2.68 -9.85 19.25
N ARG A 31 3.42 -9.33 20.24
CA ARG A 31 3.23 -7.95 20.67
C ARG A 31 3.99 -7.05 19.70
N VAL A 32 3.34 -5.95 19.31
CA VAL A 32 3.87 -5.06 18.28
C VAL A 32 3.86 -3.63 18.80
N LEU A 33 5.03 -3.00 18.77
CA LEU A 33 5.12 -1.55 18.80
C LEU A 33 5.23 -1.03 17.36
N TRP A 34 4.17 -0.41 16.86
CA TRP A 34 4.18 0.29 15.58
C TRP A 34 4.71 1.71 15.77
N VAL A 35 5.72 2.07 15.00
CA VAL A 35 6.30 3.41 14.94
C VAL A 35 5.89 4.03 13.60
N ASN A 36 5.07 5.07 13.68
CA ASN A 36 4.59 5.83 12.52
C ASN A 36 5.73 6.46 11.71
N SER A 37 5.42 6.88 10.48
CA SER A 37 6.42 7.23 9.47
C SER A 37 7.42 8.29 9.93
N LEU A 38 8.70 8.02 9.69
CA LEU A 38 9.80 8.98 9.85
C LEU A 38 9.87 9.97 8.66
N GLY A 39 9.12 9.69 7.58
CA GLY A 39 9.07 10.47 6.36
C GLY A 39 10.25 10.18 5.42
N LEU A 40 10.00 10.30 4.11
CA LEU A 40 10.95 10.01 3.03
C LEU A 40 11.29 11.25 2.18
N ARG A 41 10.97 12.44 2.67
CA ARG A 41 11.13 13.69 1.92
C ARG A 41 11.56 14.85 2.81
N ARG A 42 12.36 15.75 2.27
CA ARG A 42 12.69 17.04 2.87
C ARG A 42 11.41 17.85 3.13
N PRO A 43 11.38 18.63 4.22
CA PRO A 43 10.24 19.50 4.48
C PRO A 43 10.25 20.62 3.44
N ARG A 44 9.14 20.84 2.76
CA ARG A 44 8.98 22.01 1.89
C ARG A 44 8.38 23.15 2.72
N LEU A 45 8.85 24.38 2.52
CA LEU A 45 8.28 25.57 3.13
C LEU A 45 6.97 25.97 2.41
N ASP A 46 6.00 25.05 2.34
CA ASP A 46 4.67 25.32 1.81
C ASP A 46 3.61 25.25 2.93
N ALA A 47 2.45 25.89 2.71
CA ALA A 47 1.40 26.00 3.71
C ALA A 47 0.81 24.63 4.15
N HIS A 48 0.93 23.59 3.31
CA HIS A 48 0.43 22.26 3.58
C HIS A 48 1.40 21.47 4.47
N ASP A 49 2.71 21.58 4.24
CA ASP A 49 3.76 21.03 5.08
C ASP A 49 3.85 21.77 6.42
N LEU A 50 3.67 23.09 6.46
CA LEU A 50 3.52 23.84 7.72
C LEU A 50 2.32 23.36 8.54
N LYS A 51 1.19 23.03 7.90
CA LYS A 51 0.01 22.44 8.58
C LYS A 51 0.27 21.00 9.03
N ARG A 52 1.04 20.20 8.29
CA ARG A 52 1.45 18.83 8.68
C ARG A 52 2.44 18.86 9.84
N VAL A 53 3.44 19.73 9.78
CA VAL A 53 4.40 19.99 10.86
C VAL A 53 3.67 20.54 12.09
N ALA A 54 2.78 21.51 11.95
CA ALA A 54 1.98 22.02 13.06
C ALA A 54 1.10 20.93 13.67
N ARG A 55 0.52 20.02 12.86
CA ARG A 55 -0.24 18.87 13.36
C ARG A 55 0.66 17.87 14.11
N LYS A 56 1.84 17.59 13.57
CA LYS A 56 2.84 16.71 14.20
C LYS A 56 3.34 17.32 15.50
N VAL A 57 3.71 18.60 15.53
CA VAL A 57 4.12 19.37 16.72
C VAL A 57 3.00 19.46 17.75
N ARG A 58 1.75 19.69 17.34
CA ARG A 58 0.58 19.71 18.25
C ARG A 58 0.29 18.32 18.84
N ALA A 59 0.55 17.26 18.08
CA ALA A 59 0.52 15.87 18.59
C ALA A 59 1.74 15.53 19.45
N MET A 60 2.90 16.16 19.23
CA MET A 60 4.09 15.99 20.08
C MET A 60 3.95 16.70 21.43
N LEU A 61 3.30 17.87 21.46
CA LEU A 61 3.06 18.70 22.65
C LEU A 61 1.89 18.21 23.51
N ARG A 62 0.95 17.46 22.93
CA ARG A 62 -0.10 16.78 23.69
C ARG A 62 0.40 15.38 24.03
N HIS A 63 0.59 15.05 25.30
CA HIS A 63 0.76 13.67 25.78
C HIS A 63 -0.51 12.79 25.60
N ARG A 64 -1.37 13.16 24.65
CA ARG A 64 -2.60 12.49 24.29
C ARG A 64 -2.74 12.58 22.78
N ALA A 65 -3.06 11.44 22.17
CA ALA A 65 -3.46 11.30 20.78
C ALA A 65 -4.38 12.47 20.35
N PRO A 66 -4.30 12.94 19.09
CA PRO A 66 -5.15 14.02 18.63
C PRO A 66 -6.63 13.66 18.86
N PRO A 67 -7.49 14.61 19.28
CA PRO A 67 -8.92 14.38 19.26
C PRO A 67 -9.35 14.31 17.80
N SER A 68 -9.71 13.11 17.35
CA SER A 68 -10.54 12.90 16.17
C SER A 68 -11.88 13.62 16.36
N GLY A 69 -12.50 14.07 15.28
CA GLY A 69 -13.88 14.59 15.30
C GLY A 69 -14.89 13.60 15.89
N PRO A 70 -16.18 13.97 15.99
CA PRO A 70 -17.19 13.17 16.67
C PRO A 70 -17.38 11.84 15.92
N GLY A 71 -16.76 10.79 16.45
CA GLY A 71 -16.76 9.44 15.91
C GLY A 71 -15.69 8.64 16.64
N ARG A 72 -16.13 7.66 17.43
CA ARG A 72 -15.32 6.74 18.25
C ARG A 72 -13.91 6.51 17.69
N THR A 73 -12.87 6.77 18.49
CA THR A 73 -11.52 6.23 18.21
C THR A 73 -11.67 4.71 18.14
N PRO A 74 -11.34 4.05 17.02
CA PRO A 74 -11.31 2.60 16.99
C PRO A 74 -10.33 2.14 18.06
N GLU A 75 -10.78 1.24 18.94
CA GLU A 75 -9.87 0.58 19.87
C GLU A 75 -8.78 -0.12 19.06
N LEU A 76 -7.52 0.09 19.44
CA LEU A 76 -6.41 -0.60 18.80
C LEU A 76 -6.56 -2.11 19.07
N PRO A 77 -6.26 -2.97 18.10
CA PRO A 77 -6.26 -4.41 18.33
C PRO A 77 -5.39 -4.79 19.52
N ALA A 78 -5.78 -5.85 20.22
CA ALA A 78 -5.00 -6.39 21.32
C ALA A 78 -3.58 -6.72 20.86
N GLY A 79 -2.57 -6.40 21.69
CA GLY A 79 -1.16 -6.62 21.36
C GLY A 79 -0.51 -5.50 20.53
N LEU A 80 -1.27 -4.54 20.00
CA LEU A 80 -0.73 -3.41 19.23
C LEU A 80 -0.60 -2.15 20.09
N GLN A 81 0.58 -1.52 20.04
CA GLN A 81 0.80 -0.16 20.50
C GLN A 81 1.28 0.70 19.34
N VAL A 82 0.83 1.95 19.26
CA VAL A 82 1.23 2.88 18.20
C VAL A 82 1.94 4.09 18.80
N MET A 83 3.15 4.38 18.31
CA MET A 83 3.96 5.53 18.68
C MET A 83 4.15 6.47 17.48
N SER A 84 3.94 7.77 17.70
CA SER A 84 4.33 8.80 16.75
C SER A 84 5.71 9.35 17.10
N PRO A 85 6.75 9.10 16.29
CA PRO A 85 8.12 9.46 16.66
C PRO A 85 8.37 10.97 16.56
N ARG A 86 9.10 11.48 17.55
CA ARG A 86 9.60 12.86 17.58
C ARG A 86 10.86 13.02 16.74
N VAL A 87 10.68 13.02 15.42
CA VAL A 87 11.75 13.12 14.41
C VAL A 87 11.44 14.14 13.32
N VAL A 88 12.49 14.66 12.70
CA VAL A 88 12.43 15.56 11.53
C VAL A 88 12.82 14.78 10.28
N SER A 89 11.98 14.81 9.24
CA SER A 89 12.32 14.16 7.97
C SER A 89 13.22 15.10 7.18
N TRP A 90 14.52 14.78 7.06
CA TRP A 90 15.45 15.47 6.17
C TRP A 90 16.49 14.47 5.63
N PRO A 91 16.09 13.60 4.69
CA PRO A 91 16.99 12.58 4.12
C PRO A 91 18.26 13.21 3.53
N GLY A 92 19.42 12.61 3.85
CA GLY A 92 20.73 13.06 3.40
C GLY A 92 21.36 14.18 4.24
N ASN A 93 20.79 14.51 5.41
CA ASN A 93 21.41 15.43 6.38
C ASN A 93 21.96 14.65 7.58
N PRO A 94 23.30 14.48 7.71
CA PRO A 94 23.91 13.67 8.77
C PRO A 94 23.59 14.14 10.19
N LEU A 95 23.48 15.45 10.41
CA LEU A 95 23.13 15.99 11.73
C LEU A 95 21.69 15.64 12.10
N VAL A 96 20.76 15.74 11.15
CA VAL A 96 19.35 15.36 11.39
C VAL A 96 19.23 13.85 11.59
N GLU A 97 19.97 13.04 10.85
CA GLU A 97 20.01 11.58 11.06
C GLU A 97 20.51 11.24 12.47
N TRP A 98 21.60 11.87 12.93
CA TRP A 98 22.12 11.69 14.27
C TRP A 98 21.12 12.11 15.37
N LEU A 99 20.50 13.29 15.21
CA LEU A 99 19.46 13.78 16.13
C LEU A 99 18.24 12.83 16.17
N ASN A 100 17.82 12.34 15.02
CA ASN A 100 16.72 11.38 14.91
C ASN A 100 17.07 10.07 15.61
N HIS A 101 18.28 9.54 15.41
CA HIS A 101 18.75 8.34 16.08
C HIS A 101 18.75 8.48 17.60
N ALA A 102 19.34 9.56 18.14
CA ALA A 102 19.33 9.83 19.58
C ALA A 102 17.91 10.02 20.14
N SER A 103 17.03 10.69 19.39
CA SER A 103 15.62 10.87 19.76
C SER A 103 14.86 9.53 19.80
N LEU A 104 15.10 8.66 18.82
CA LEU A 104 14.48 7.33 18.74
C LEU A 104 14.97 6.42 19.87
N ALA A 105 16.29 6.37 20.12
CA ALA A 105 16.87 5.61 21.23
C ALA A 105 16.25 5.98 22.59
N ARG A 106 16.08 7.28 22.86
CA ARG A 106 15.44 7.73 24.09
C ARG A 106 13.96 7.37 24.17
N GLN A 107 13.22 7.51 23.07
CA GLN A 107 11.79 7.19 23.03
C GLN A 107 11.57 5.68 23.20
N LEU A 108 12.29 4.85 22.44
CA LEU A 108 12.17 3.40 22.50
C LEU A 108 12.66 2.83 23.83
N GLY A 109 13.74 3.39 24.40
CA GLY A 109 14.21 3.03 25.74
C GLY A 109 13.19 3.29 26.85
N THR A 110 12.20 4.16 26.61
CA THR A 110 11.09 4.41 27.55
C THR A 110 9.87 3.54 27.24
N VAL A 111 9.51 3.42 25.96
CA VAL A 111 8.27 2.77 25.52
C VAL A 111 8.37 1.24 25.55
N LEU A 112 9.51 0.66 25.14
CA LEU A 112 9.67 -0.80 25.08
C LEU A 112 9.54 -1.48 26.45
N PRO A 113 10.18 -0.99 27.53
CA PRO A 113 9.99 -1.57 28.86
C PRO A 113 8.56 -1.47 29.36
N ALA A 114 7.88 -0.34 29.10
CA ALA A 114 6.48 -0.13 29.47
C ALA A 114 5.52 -1.05 28.69
N ALA A 115 5.86 -1.38 27.45
CA ALA A 115 5.16 -2.36 26.63
C ALA A 115 5.50 -3.82 26.99
N GLY A 116 6.50 -4.04 27.85
CA GLY A 116 7.03 -5.36 28.18
C GLY A 116 7.76 -6.04 27.03
N ILE A 117 8.16 -5.29 26.00
CA ILE A 117 8.87 -5.77 24.81
C ILE A 117 10.37 -5.82 25.11
N ARG A 118 11.02 -6.97 24.84
CA ARG A 118 12.46 -7.18 25.08
C ARG A 118 13.09 -7.92 23.91
N ARG A 119 14.26 -7.44 23.46
CA ARG A 119 15.00 -7.98 22.31
C ARG A 119 14.09 -8.26 21.10
N PRO A 120 13.32 -7.26 20.63
CA PRO A 120 12.37 -7.46 19.54
C PRO A 120 13.07 -7.74 18.21
N ILE A 121 12.31 -8.15 17.20
CA ILE A 121 12.72 -7.98 15.80
C ILE A 121 12.38 -6.55 15.38
N LEU A 122 13.36 -5.83 14.82
CA LEU A 122 13.13 -4.52 14.21
C LEU A 122 12.70 -4.74 12.77
N TRP A 123 11.43 -4.46 12.48
CA TRP A 123 10.86 -4.54 11.15
C TRP A 123 10.84 -3.16 10.51
N ALA A 124 11.50 -2.99 9.37
CA ALA A 124 11.55 -1.76 8.61
C ALA A 124 10.78 -1.91 7.29
N SER A 125 9.70 -1.15 7.10
CA SER A 125 8.99 -1.04 5.82
C SER A 125 9.32 0.23 5.05
N LEU A 126 10.11 1.13 5.64
CA LEU A 126 10.55 2.38 5.04
C LEU A 126 12.07 2.51 5.21
N PRO A 127 12.84 2.90 4.18
CA PRO A 127 14.30 3.06 4.29
C PRO A 127 14.74 3.99 5.42
N SER A 128 13.91 4.99 5.74
CA SER A 128 14.15 5.92 6.85
C SER A 128 14.33 5.24 8.22
N ALA A 129 13.84 4.01 8.39
CA ALA A 129 13.99 3.23 9.61
C ALA A 129 15.45 2.85 9.91
N VAL A 130 16.38 3.03 8.96
CA VAL A 130 17.82 2.90 9.21
C VAL A 130 18.29 3.75 10.41
N ALA A 131 17.62 4.88 10.69
CA ALA A 131 17.92 5.72 11.85
C ALA A 131 17.62 5.04 13.20
N ALA A 132 16.84 3.97 13.22
CA ALA A 132 16.45 3.24 14.42
C ALA A 132 17.30 1.99 14.69
N LEU A 133 18.20 1.60 13.78
CA LEU A 133 19.04 0.42 13.98
C LEU A 133 19.93 0.61 15.23
N GLY A 134 20.03 -0.43 16.05
CA GLY A 134 20.71 -0.48 17.34
C GLY A 134 19.97 0.22 18.48
N THR A 135 18.80 0.83 18.25
CA THR A 135 18.12 1.65 19.27
C THR A 135 17.09 0.88 20.10
N ALA A 136 16.63 -0.28 19.63
CA ALA A 136 15.62 -1.09 20.30
C ALA A 136 16.21 -2.25 21.12
N GLY A 137 17.53 -2.45 21.05
CA GLY A 137 18.18 -3.66 21.57
C GLY A 137 17.68 -4.91 20.83
N GLU A 138 17.34 -4.75 19.55
CA GLU A 138 16.76 -5.76 18.70
C GLU A 138 17.67 -6.99 18.57
N ARG A 139 17.07 -8.17 18.42
CA ARG A 139 17.79 -9.42 18.18
C ARG A 139 18.08 -9.66 16.70
N ALA A 140 17.27 -9.07 15.83
CA ALA A 140 17.38 -9.18 14.38
C ALA A 140 16.68 -7.99 13.69
N VAL A 141 17.05 -7.74 12.45
CA VAL A 141 16.53 -6.69 11.59
C VAL A 141 15.89 -7.30 10.35
N VAL A 142 14.63 -6.97 10.10
CA VAL A 142 13.88 -7.36 8.91
C VAL A 142 13.62 -6.13 8.06
N TYR A 143 14.03 -6.17 6.79
CA TYR A 143 13.63 -5.16 5.82
C TYR A 143 12.52 -5.70 4.92
N TYR A 144 11.35 -5.06 4.94
CA TYR A 144 10.24 -5.34 4.04
C TYR A 144 10.16 -4.27 2.94
N CYS A 145 10.57 -4.63 1.73
CA CYS A 145 10.52 -3.78 0.55
C CYS A 145 9.21 -4.03 -0.23
N GLY A 146 8.19 -3.21 0.07
CA GLY A 146 6.89 -3.25 -0.61
C GLY A 146 6.81 -2.43 -1.90
N ASP A 147 7.68 -1.43 -2.06
CA ASP A 147 7.65 -0.46 -3.16
C ASP A 147 9.05 -0.16 -3.69
N ASP A 148 9.13 0.30 -4.94
CA ASP A 148 10.37 0.84 -5.50
C ASP A 148 10.60 2.28 -5.02
N PHE A 149 11.29 2.46 -3.89
CA PHE A 149 11.61 3.79 -3.36
C PHE A 149 12.51 4.65 -4.29
N GLY A 150 13.18 4.03 -5.27
CA GLY A 150 13.95 4.73 -6.29
C GLY A 150 13.08 5.39 -7.37
N ALA A 151 11.82 4.95 -7.50
CA ALA A 151 10.87 5.46 -8.47
C ALA A 151 9.55 5.96 -7.85
N LEU A 152 9.35 5.77 -6.55
CA LEU A 152 8.12 6.11 -5.84
C LEU A 152 7.90 7.63 -5.80
N SER A 153 6.74 8.08 -6.26
CA SER A 153 6.40 9.52 -6.26
C SER A 153 6.45 10.14 -4.86
N GLY A 154 7.01 11.35 -4.75
CA GLY A 154 7.08 12.11 -3.51
C GLY A 154 8.24 11.72 -2.57
N VAL A 155 9.21 10.97 -3.06
CA VAL A 155 10.43 10.53 -2.34
C VAL A 155 11.66 11.31 -2.82
N ASP A 156 12.55 11.67 -1.90
CA ASP A 156 13.88 12.16 -2.27
C ASP A 156 14.79 10.97 -2.61
N HIS A 157 14.77 10.53 -3.87
CA HIS A 157 15.29 9.22 -4.29
C HIS A 157 16.74 8.95 -3.86
N ALA A 158 17.69 9.83 -4.19
CA ALA A 158 19.12 9.57 -3.92
C ALA A 158 19.44 9.32 -2.43
N PRO A 159 19.07 10.20 -1.48
CA PRO A 159 19.32 9.93 -0.07
C PRO A 159 18.51 8.75 0.47
N VAL A 160 17.30 8.50 -0.05
CA VAL A 160 16.49 7.35 0.40
C VAL A 160 17.06 6.02 -0.09
N LEU A 161 17.65 5.97 -1.29
CA LEU A 161 18.35 4.79 -1.80
C LEU A 161 19.63 4.51 -0.99
N ASP A 162 20.36 5.54 -0.57
CA ASP A 162 21.50 5.37 0.35
C ASP A 162 21.05 4.81 1.71
N MET A 163 19.94 5.30 2.26
CA MET A 163 19.34 4.74 3.48
C MET A 163 18.93 3.27 3.28
N GLU A 164 18.34 2.92 2.14
CA GLU A 164 17.94 1.55 1.80
C GLU A 164 19.16 0.64 1.73
N GLN A 165 20.25 1.05 1.08
CA GLN A 165 21.49 0.28 1.01
C GLN A 165 22.07 0.00 2.40
N ARG A 166 22.12 1.02 3.27
CA ARG A 166 22.56 0.87 4.67
C ARG A 166 21.66 -0.06 5.48
N LEU A 167 20.35 0.01 5.26
CA LEU A 167 19.37 -0.86 5.90
C LEU A 167 19.52 -2.30 5.43
N VAL A 168 19.61 -2.54 4.13
CA VAL A 168 19.83 -3.87 3.54
C VAL A 168 21.15 -4.46 4.02
N ALA A 169 22.22 -3.68 4.14
CA ALA A 169 23.51 -4.15 4.64
C ALA A 169 23.40 -4.74 6.07
N GLN A 170 22.56 -4.16 6.92
CA GLN A 170 22.37 -4.58 8.31
C GLN A 170 21.18 -5.53 8.53
N ALA A 171 20.32 -5.70 7.54
CA ALA A 171 19.18 -6.61 7.64
C ALA A 171 19.65 -8.08 7.67
N ASP A 172 19.12 -8.84 8.62
CA ASP A 172 19.28 -10.30 8.70
C ASP A 172 18.35 -11.01 7.71
N LEU A 173 17.19 -10.41 7.44
CA LEU A 173 16.20 -10.89 6.49
C LEU A 173 15.66 -9.72 5.63
N VAL A 174 15.59 -9.93 4.33
CA VAL A 174 14.92 -9.04 3.38
C VAL A 174 13.70 -9.75 2.81
N ILE A 175 12.55 -9.10 2.84
CA ILE A 175 11.31 -9.56 2.23
C ILE A 175 10.95 -8.57 1.12
N ALA A 176 10.77 -9.06 -0.10
CA ALA A 176 10.42 -8.23 -1.25
C ALA A 176 9.05 -8.61 -1.80
N ALA A 177 8.24 -7.61 -2.18
CA ALA A 177 6.88 -7.82 -2.67
C ALA A 177 6.79 -8.22 -4.16
N SER A 178 7.89 -8.12 -4.91
CA SER A 178 7.91 -8.49 -6.33
C SER A 178 9.27 -9.05 -6.75
N PRO A 179 9.35 -9.85 -7.83
CA PRO A 179 10.62 -10.35 -8.35
C PRO A 179 11.60 -9.23 -8.73
N ALA A 180 11.08 -8.13 -9.29
CA ALA A 180 11.89 -6.97 -9.65
C ALA A 180 12.50 -6.27 -8.43
N LEU A 181 11.78 -6.22 -7.31
CA LEU A 181 12.33 -5.72 -6.05
C LEU A 181 13.35 -6.70 -5.46
N ALA A 182 13.02 -7.99 -5.42
CA ALA A 182 13.90 -9.03 -4.88
C ALA A 182 15.26 -9.07 -5.59
N ALA A 183 15.28 -8.90 -6.91
CA ALA A 183 16.50 -8.89 -7.72
C ALA A 183 17.49 -7.76 -7.39
N ARG A 184 17.09 -6.76 -6.58
CA ARG A 184 17.95 -5.65 -6.15
C ARG A 184 18.75 -5.96 -4.89
N PHE A 185 18.43 -7.04 -4.20
CA PHE A 185 18.98 -7.36 -2.88
C PHE A 185 19.75 -8.69 -2.90
N PRO A 186 20.63 -8.93 -1.92
CA PRO A 186 21.42 -10.16 -1.86
C PRO A 186 20.53 -11.41 -1.75
N VAL A 187 20.74 -12.39 -2.64
CA VAL A 187 19.86 -13.55 -2.80
C VAL A 187 19.83 -14.45 -1.56
N GLU A 188 20.92 -14.51 -0.81
CA GLU A 188 21.11 -15.37 0.36
C GLU A 188 20.22 -15.01 1.55
N LYS A 189 19.69 -13.78 1.57
CA LYS A 189 18.82 -13.29 2.66
C LYS A 189 17.52 -12.65 2.17
N THR A 190 17.23 -12.74 0.87
CA THR A 190 16.05 -12.13 0.27
C THR A 190 15.00 -13.18 -0.07
N HIS A 191 13.80 -13.00 0.49
CA HIS A 191 12.64 -13.85 0.23
C HIS A 191 11.56 -13.06 -0.51
N LEU A 192 11.00 -13.67 -1.56
CA LEU A 192 9.86 -13.12 -2.29
C LEU A 192 8.57 -13.49 -1.55
N VAL A 193 7.88 -12.48 -1.01
CA VAL A 193 6.54 -12.62 -0.44
C VAL A 193 5.63 -11.59 -1.11
N PRO A 194 4.87 -11.98 -2.15
CA PRO A 194 3.96 -11.08 -2.84
C PRO A 194 2.90 -10.51 -1.92
N HIS A 195 2.23 -9.43 -2.34
CA HIS A 195 1.08 -8.94 -1.60
C HIS A 195 -0.08 -9.92 -1.63
N GLY A 196 -0.82 -9.98 -0.51
CA GLY A 196 -2.04 -10.76 -0.40
C GLY A 196 -3.30 -9.96 -0.75
N VAL A 197 -4.45 -10.60 -0.52
CA VAL A 197 -5.78 -10.01 -0.65
C VAL A 197 -6.65 -10.38 0.56
N ASP A 198 -7.54 -9.48 0.98
CA ASP A 198 -8.63 -9.83 1.89
C ASP A 198 -9.71 -10.59 1.10
N TYR A 199 -9.42 -11.84 0.75
CA TYR A 199 -10.24 -12.64 -0.17
C TYR A 199 -11.71 -12.69 0.25
N ASP A 200 -11.98 -13.02 1.51
CA ASP A 200 -13.34 -13.15 2.04
C ASP A 200 -14.12 -11.82 1.96
N LEU A 201 -13.45 -10.69 2.19
CA LEU A 201 -14.05 -9.36 2.10
C LEU A 201 -14.52 -9.06 0.67
N PHE A 202 -13.69 -9.35 -0.33
CA PHE A 202 -14.00 -9.05 -1.73
C PHE A 202 -14.86 -10.11 -2.39
N ALA A 203 -14.83 -11.37 -1.92
CA ALA A 203 -15.66 -12.45 -2.42
C ALA A 203 -17.08 -12.43 -1.85
N ALA A 204 -17.27 -11.90 -0.64
CA ALA A 204 -18.59 -11.75 -0.02
C ALA A 204 -19.45 -10.73 -0.76
N ALA A 205 -20.73 -11.08 -1.01
CA ALA A 205 -21.66 -10.20 -1.69
C ALA A 205 -21.85 -8.87 -0.93
N ALA A 206 -21.75 -7.75 -1.66
CA ALA A 206 -21.88 -6.41 -1.11
C ALA A 206 -22.99 -5.61 -1.83
N ALA A 207 -23.71 -4.79 -1.06
CA ALA A 207 -24.77 -3.95 -1.60
C ALA A 207 -24.22 -2.87 -2.54
N ARG A 208 -24.98 -2.55 -3.60
CA ARG A 208 -24.68 -1.47 -4.53
C ARG A 208 -24.68 -0.11 -3.81
N PRO A 209 -23.59 0.67 -3.86
CA PRO A 209 -23.55 2.02 -3.33
C PRO A 209 -24.54 2.94 -4.04
N VAL A 210 -25.22 3.81 -3.27
CA VAL A 210 -26.24 4.74 -3.78
C VAL A 210 -25.69 5.82 -4.71
N ASP A 211 -24.39 6.09 -4.63
CA ASP A 211 -23.69 7.10 -5.42
C ASP A 211 -23.05 6.52 -6.70
N LEU A 212 -23.27 5.24 -7.00
CA LEU A 212 -22.82 4.61 -8.23
C LEU A 212 -23.82 4.88 -9.36
N PRO A 213 -23.40 5.46 -10.50
CA PRO A 213 -24.31 5.81 -11.58
C PRO A 213 -24.89 4.57 -12.28
N GLU A 214 -26.10 4.72 -12.80
CA GLU A 214 -26.77 3.70 -13.61
C GLU A 214 -26.09 3.49 -14.98
N GLY A 215 -26.30 2.30 -15.55
CA GLY A 215 -25.71 1.87 -16.83
C GLY A 215 -24.40 1.09 -16.67
N PRO A 216 -23.71 0.78 -17.80
CA PRO A 216 -22.48 0.00 -17.76
C PRO A 216 -21.33 0.84 -17.18
N VAL A 217 -20.63 0.30 -16.18
CA VAL A 217 -19.59 1.01 -15.43
C VAL A 217 -18.21 0.41 -15.71
N ALA A 218 -17.28 1.26 -16.13
CA ALA A 218 -15.85 1.01 -16.17
C ALA A 218 -15.19 1.70 -14.96
N GLY A 219 -14.86 0.93 -13.92
CA GLY A 219 -14.51 1.47 -12.61
C GLY A 219 -13.04 1.31 -12.23
N PHE A 220 -12.50 2.29 -11.51
CA PHE A 220 -11.19 2.22 -10.88
C PHE A 220 -11.30 2.71 -9.44
N TYR A 221 -10.63 2.05 -8.50
CA TYR A 221 -10.37 2.63 -7.19
C TYR A 221 -8.88 2.68 -6.86
N GLY A 222 -8.57 3.55 -5.90
CA GLY A 222 -7.21 3.82 -5.45
C GLY A 222 -6.77 5.23 -5.82
N SER A 223 -5.51 5.54 -5.54
CA SER A 223 -4.96 6.86 -5.82
C SER A 223 -4.86 7.11 -7.34
N ILE A 224 -5.50 8.20 -7.79
CA ILE A 224 -5.48 8.68 -9.18
C ILE A 224 -4.26 9.58 -9.32
N SER A 225 -3.17 9.00 -9.81
CA SER A 225 -1.84 9.64 -9.86
C SER A 225 -1.15 9.36 -11.19
N ASP A 226 0.08 9.86 -11.33
CA ASP A 226 0.89 9.83 -12.56
C ASP A 226 1.22 8.44 -13.12
N TRP A 227 0.90 7.36 -12.38
CA TRP A 227 0.99 5.99 -12.90
C TRP A 227 -0.24 5.56 -13.72
N LEU A 228 -1.33 6.33 -13.72
CA LEU A 228 -2.49 6.11 -14.60
C LEU A 228 -2.29 6.81 -15.95
N ASP A 229 -2.67 6.15 -17.03
CA ASP A 229 -2.68 6.76 -18.35
C ASP A 229 -3.97 7.57 -18.59
N ILE A 230 -4.01 8.79 -18.03
CA ILE A 230 -5.16 9.70 -18.12
C ILE A 230 -5.59 9.95 -19.57
N ALA A 231 -4.63 10.05 -20.50
CA ALA A 231 -4.92 10.28 -21.92
C ALA A 231 -5.56 9.05 -22.58
N MET A 232 -5.07 7.84 -22.29
CA MET A 232 -5.69 6.60 -22.74
C MET A 232 -7.12 6.45 -22.21
N ILE A 233 -7.33 6.73 -20.93
CA ILE A 233 -8.68 6.63 -20.34
C ILE A 233 -9.62 7.66 -20.97
N ALA A 234 -9.15 8.89 -21.23
CA ALA A 234 -9.96 9.92 -21.87
C ALA A 234 -10.40 9.50 -23.29
N ARG A 235 -9.49 8.90 -24.08
CA ARG A 235 -9.83 8.34 -25.40
C ARG A 235 -10.88 7.24 -25.30
N ALA A 236 -10.75 6.32 -24.33
CA ALA A 236 -11.73 5.26 -24.13
C ALA A 236 -13.10 5.80 -23.70
N ALA A 237 -13.13 6.81 -22.83
CA ALA A 237 -14.37 7.46 -22.40
C ALA A 237 -15.07 8.19 -23.54
N GLN A 238 -14.33 8.81 -24.46
CA GLN A 238 -14.89 9.41 -25.67
C GLN A 238 -15.43 8.36 -26.65
N ALA A 239 -14.74 7.23 -26.80
CA ALA A 239 -15.16 6.14 -27.68
C ALA A 239 -16.39 5.36 -27.15
N LEU A 240 -16.63 5.40 -25.83
CA LEU A 240 -17.72 4.70 -25.16
C LEU A 240 -18.69 5.68 -24.47
N PRO A 241 -19.42 6.54 -25.20
CA PRO A 241 -20.28 7.58 -24.61
C PRO A 241 -21.45 7.03 -23.78
N GLY A 242 -21.87 5.79 -24.02
CA GLY A 242 -22.90 5.09 -23.24
C GLY A 242 -22.41 4.47 -21.93
N TRP A 243 -21.10 4.48 -21.67
CA TRP A 243 -20.48 3.91 -20.47
C TRP A 243 -20.17 4.98 -19.43
N ARG A 244 -20.15 4.61 -18.15
CA ARG A 244 -19.73 5.46 -17.04
C ARG A 244 -18.32 5.08 -16.57
N PHE A 245 -17.40 6.04 -16.62
CA PHE A 245 -16.05 5.87 -16.11
C PHE A 245 -15.99 6.40 -14.68
N VAL A 246 -15.91 5.50 -13.70
CA VAL A 246 -16.05 5.84 -12.28
C VAL A 246 -14.72 5.69 -11.56
N PHE A 247 -14.28 6.76 -10.90
CA PHE A 247 -13.04 6.80 -10.14
C PHE A 247 -13.32 7.02 -8.64
N VAL A 248 -12.93 6.05 -7.82
CA VAL A 248 -13.08 6.07 -6.36
C VAL A 248 -11.69 6.22 -5.72
N GLY A 249 -11.33 7.44 -5.34
CA GLY A 249 -10.03 7.69 -4.71
C GLY A 249 -9.65 9.16 -4.67
N ALA A 250 -8.49 9.43 -4.08
CA ALA A 250 -7.89 10.76 -4.07
C ALA A 250 -7.17 11.05 -5.40
N VAL A 251 -7.31 12.28 -5.88
CA VAL A 251 -6.67 12.77 -7.11
C VAL A 251 -5.38 13.50 -6.76
N HIS A 252 -4.27 13.08 -7.38
CA HIS A 252 -2.94 13.64 -7.19
C HIS A 252 -2.23 14.01 -8.49
N THR A 253 -2.88 13.83 -9.64
CA THR A 253 -2.39 14.21 -10.97
C THR A 253 -3.40 15.10 -11.68
N ASP A 254 -3.02 15.68 -12.83
CA ASP A 254 -3.93 16.45 -13.66
C ASP A 254 -4.96 15.53 -14.33
N VAL A 255 -6.23 15.72 -13.95
CA VAL A 255 -7.38 15.00 -14.50
C VAL A 255 -8.26 15.88 -15.38
N ALA A 256 -7.81 17.08 -15.76
CA ALA A 256 -8.56 17.98 -16.64
C ALA A 256 -9.07 17.31 -17.94
N PRO A 257 -8.30 16.40 -18.60
CA PRO A 257 -8.81 15.68 -19.77
C PRO A 257 -10.04 14.80 -19.49
N LEU A 258 -10.15 14.27 -18.27
CA LEU A 258 -11.25 13.41 -17.83
C LEU A 258 -12.41 14.19 -17.25
N ALA A 259 -12.13 15.22 -16.43
CA ALA A 259 -13.14 16.02 -15.74
C ALA A 259 -14.09 16.79 -16.68
N ARG A 260 -13.70 16.98 -17.94
CA ARG A 260 -14.53 17.62 -18.97
C ARG A 260 -15.47 16.66 -19.69
N LEU A 261 -15.33 15.36 -19.50
CA LEU A 261 -16.12 14.35 -20.19
C LEU A 261 -17.43 14.07 -19.43
N PRO A 262 -18.60 14.12 -20.09
CA PRO A 262 -19.90 14.01 -19.43
C PRO A 262 -20.18 12.62 -18.84
N ASN A 263 -19.35 11.63 -19.18
CA ASN A 263 -19.50 10.25 -18.76
C ASN A 263 -18.40 9.79 -17.78
N VAL A 264 -17.61 10.72 -17.24
CA VAL A 264 -16.63 10.46 -16.17
C VAL A 264 -17.14 10.98 -14.83
N VAL A 265 -17.00 10.18 -13.78
CA VAL A 265 -17.44 10.52 -12.41
C VAL A 265 -16.30 10.25 -11.42
N PHE A 266 -15.98 11.25 -10.60
CA PHE A 266 -15.06 11.13 -9.47
C PHE A 266 -15.85 11.11 -8.16
N LEU A 267 -15.81 10.00 -7.42
CA LEU A 267 -16.57 9.83 -6.17
C LEU A 267 -15.75 10.20 -4.92
N GLY A 268 -14.45 10.43 -5.08
CA GLY A 268 -13.52 10.66 -3.97
C GLY A 268 -13.17 9.38 -3.21
N PRO A 269 -12.38 9.49 -2.11
CA PRO A 269 -11.93 8.34 -1.35
C PRO A 269 -13.07 7.62 -0.62
N ARG A 270 -12.96 6.30 -0.49
CA ARG A 270 -13.85 5.43 0.30
C ARG A 270 -13.02 4.55 1.23
N PRO A 271 -13.54 4.17 2.41
CA PRO A 271 -12.86 3.22 3.27
C PRO A 271 -12.78 1.85 2.58
N HIS A 272 -11.69 1.11 2.85
CA HIS A 272 -11.39 -0.16 2.18
C HIS A 272 -12.54 -1.18 2.26
N HIS A 273 -13.18 -1.30 3.44
CA HIS A 273 -14.33 -2.21 3.64
C HIS A 273 -15.56 -1.89 2.78
N ALA A 274 -15.66 -0.67 2.20
CA ALA A 274 -16.77 -0.29 1.32
C ALA A 274 -16.49 -0.58 -0.16
N LEU A 275 -15.22 -0.82 -0.53
CA LEU A 275 -14.82 -1.07 -1.92
C LEU A 275 -15.48 -2.30 -2.57
N PRO A 276 -15.77 -3.42 -1.85
CA PRO A 276 -16.51 -4.54 -2.42
C PRO A 276 -17.83 -4.14 -3.07
N GLY A 277 -18.59 -3.22 -2.45
CA GLY A 277 -19.86 -2.73 -2.99
C GLY A 277 -19.68 -2.00 -4.33
N TYR A 278 -18.58 -1.29 -4.52
CA TYR A 278 -18.29 -0.63 -5.80
C TYR A 278 -17.88 -1.65 -6.86
N VAL A 279 -16.82 -2.41 -6.60
CA VAL A 279 -16.21 -3.29 -7.61
C VAL A 279 -17.18 -4.36 -8.11
N GLN A 280 -17.97 -4.98 -7.22
CA GLN A 280 -18.94 -6.02 -7.60
C GLN A 280 -20.12 -5.47 -8.43
N ASN A 281 -20.30 -4.16 -8.46
CA ASN A 281 -21.36 -3.49 -9.21
C ASN A 281 -20.83 -2.73 -10.44
N TRP A 282 -19.55 -2.92 -10.77
CA TRP A 282 -18.99 -2.50 -12.05
C TRP A 282 -19.24 -3.55 -13.12
N THR A 283 -19.34 -3.10 -14.37
CA THR A 283 -19.34 -4.01 -15.51
C THR A 283 -17.90 -4.47 -15.79
N VAL A 284 -16.94 -3.56 -15.68
CA VAL A 284 -15.50 -3.82 -15.87
C VAL A 284 -14.67 -3.00 -14.89
N SER A 285 -13.69 -3.63 -14.25
CA SER A 285 -12.66 -2.97 -13.45
C SER A 285 -11.48 -2.57 -14.34
N LEU A 286 -10.92 -1.39 -14.11
CA LEU A 286 -9.83 -0.82 -14.92
C LEU A 286 -8.49 -0.90 -14.18
N ILE A 287 -7.43 -1.28 -14.88
CA ILE A 287 -6.02 -1.09 -14.46
C ILE A 287 -5.21 -0.49 -15.63
N PRO A 288 -5.43 0.80 -15.95
CA PRO A 288 -4.83 1.45 -17.12
C PRO A 288 -3.50 2.11 -16.74
N PHE A 289 -2.52 1.30 -16.36
CA PHE A 289 -1.23 1.81 -15.93
C PHE A 289 -0.34 2.24 -17.11
N ARG A 290 0.44 3.30 -16.87
CA ARG A 290 1.58 3.66 -17.72
C ARG A 290 2.72 2.68 -17.49
N ASP A 291 3.54 2.49 -18.51
CA ASP A 291 4.79 1.74 -18.35
C ASP A 291 5.86 2.64 -17.71
N THR A 292 6.05 2.47 -16.39
CA THR A 292 7.04 3.21 -15.59
C THR A 292 7.88 2.26 -14.76
N PRO A 293 9.08 2.65 -14.29
CA PRO A 293 9.87 1.82 -13.38
C PRO A 293 9.08 1.36 -12.14
N GLN A 294 8.29 2.26 -11.55
CA GLN A 294 7.40 1.94 -10.42
C GLN A 294 6.41 0.83 -10.78
N ILE A 295 5.74 0.90 -11.95
CA ILE A 295 4.76 -0.11 -12.38
C ILE A 295 5.42 -1.44 -12.74
N ARG A 296 6.62 -1.41 -13.35
CA ARG A 296 7.41 -2.62 -13.63
C ARG A 296 7.80 -3.37 -12.35
N ALA A 297 7.99 -2.64 -11.24
CA ALA A 297 8.35 -3.22 -9.95
C ALA A 297 7.16 -3.50 -9.01
N CYS A 298 5.96 -3.00 -9.32
CA CYS A 298 4.83 -3.06 -8.39
C CYS A 298 4.21 -4.46 -8.26
N ASN A 299 3.47 -4.66 -7.17
CA ASN A 299 2.62 -5.81 -6.95
C ASN A 299 1.22 -5.31 -6.50
N PRO A 300 0.34 -4.91 -7.43
CA PRO A 300 -0.80 -4.07 -7.08
C PRO A 300 -1.92 -4.87 -6.41
N LEU A 301 -2.34 -4.45 -5.20
CA LEU A 301 -3.46 -5.04 -4.46
C LEU A 301 -4.75 -5.12 -5.28
N LYS A 302 -5.07 -4.01 -5.97
CA LYS A 302 -6.30 -3.86 -6.75
C LYS A 302 -6.51 -4.97 -7.79
N LEU A 303 -5.46 -5.52 -8.38
CA LEU A 303 -5.62 -6.63 -9.33
C LEU A 303 -6.23 -7.84 -8.63
N ARG A 304 -5.68 -8.26 -7.48
CA ARG A 304 -6.18 -9.39 -6.71
C ARG A 304 -7.56 -9.13 -6.13
N GLU A 305 -7.81 -7.91 -5.66
CA GLU A 305 -9.12 -7.53 -5.15
C GLU A 305 -10.20 -7.58 -6.24
N TYR A 306 -9.90 -7.11 -7.46
CA TYR A 306 -10.81 -7.23 -8.60
C TYR A 306 -11.07 -8.70 -8.97
N LEU A 307 -10.02 -9.53 -9.00
CA LEU A 307 -10.16 -10.97 -9.26
C LEU A 307 -10.96 -11.68 -8.17
N ALA A 308 -10.72 -11.37 -6.89
CA ALA A 308 -11.46 -11.90 -5.74
C ALA A 308 -12.94 -11.48 -5.75
N SER A 309 -13.25 -10.29 -6.29
CA SER A 309 -14.63 -9.86 -6.51
C SER A 309 -15.34 -10.59 -7.66
N GLY A 310 -14.58 -11.29 -8.51
CA GLY A 310 -15.09 -11.96 -9.71
C GLY A 310 -15.44 -11.00 -10.85
N THR A 311 -15.17 -9.70 -10.69
CA THR A 311 -15.48 -8.65 -11.67
C THR A 311 -14.53 -8.73 -12.86
N PRO A 312 -15.00 -8.62 -14.12
CA PRO A 312 -14.12 -8.55 -15.28
C PRO A 312 -13.10 -7.42 -15.17
N VAL A 313 -11.92 -7.60 -15.74
CA VAL A 313 -10.82 -6.61 -15.67
C VAL A 313 -10.34 -6.27 -17.08
N ALA A 314 -10.21 -4.97 -17.36
CA ALA A 314 -9.48 -4.44 -18.51
C ALA A 314 -8.23 -3.70 -18.02
N ALA A 315 -7.06 -4.05 -18.54
CA ALA A 315 -5.79 -3.56 -18.03
C ALA A 315 -4.76 -3.31 -19.13
N THR A 316 -3.76 -2.48 -18.84
CA THR A 316 -2.50 -2.52 -19.57
C THR A 316 -1.62 -3.66 -19.03
N ARG A 317 -0.77 -4.25 -19.87
CA ARG A 317 0.18 -5.28 -19.45
C ARG A 317 1.28 -4.68 -18.59
N PHE A 318 1.56 -5.35 -17.47
CA PHE A 318 2.70 -5.10 -16.58
C PHE A 318 3.14 -6.42 -15.93
N PRO A 319 4.38 -6.55 -15.42
CA PRO A 319 4.92 -7.84 -14.99
C PRO A 319 4.07 -8.61 -13.97
N ALA A 320 3.52 -7.94 -12.96
CA ALA A 320 2.69 -8.58 -11.94
C ALA A 320 1.30 -9.04 -12.43
N LEU A 321 0.88 -8.67 -13.66
CA LEU A 321 -0.35 -9.16 -14.29
C LEU A 321 -0.16 -10.55 -14.91
N GLN A 322 1.07 -10.92 -15.29
CA GLN A 322 1.38 -12.13 -16.05
C GLN A 322 0.77 -13.43 -15.48
N PRO A 323 0.77 -13.68 -14.14
CA PRO A 323 0.14 -14.89 -13.59
C PRO A 323 -1.38 -14.98 -13.83
N TYR A 324 -2.03 -13.85 -14.12
CA TYR A 324 -3.48 -13.72 -14.26
C TYR A 324 -3.91 -13.34 -15.68
N GLU A 325 -3.03 -13.45 -16.67
CA GLU A 325 -3.30 -12.97 -18.04
C GLU A 325 -4.54 -13.63 -18.66
N ASN A 326 -4.81 -14.90 -18.34
CA ASN A 326 -6.01 -15.62 -18.79
C ASN A 326 -7.32 -15.13 -18.15
N HIS A 327 -7.25 -14.24 -17.17
CA HIS A 327 -8.38 -13.73 -16.39
C HIS A 327 -8.66 -12.24 -16.64
N VAL A 328 -7.85 -11.58 -17.47
CA VAL A 328 -7.86 -10.14 -17.71
C VAL A 328 -7.85 -9.86 -19.20
N SER A 329 -8.67 -8.91 -19.67
CA SER A 329 -8.52 -8.36 -21.02
C SER A 329 -7.37 -7.36 -21.01
N ALA A 330 -6.18 -7.83 -21.40
CA ALA A 330 -4.95 -7.05 -21.32
C ALA A 330 -4.53 -6.51 -22.70
N ILE A 331 -4.15 -5.23 -22.73
CA ILE A 331 -3.55 -4.55 -23.88
C ILE A 331 -2.14 -4.08 -23.55
N ASP A 332 -1.32 -3.80 -24.57
CA ASP A 332 -0.01 -3.21 -24.32
C ASP A 332 -0.14 -1.75 -23.86
N PRO A 333 0.80 -1.25 -23.03
CA PRO A 333 0.86 0.17 -22.68
C PRO A 333 0.82 1.07 -23.93
N GLY A 334 0.03 2.13 -23.88
CA GLY A 334 -0.22 3.03 -25.02
C GLY A 334 -1.30 2.54 -26.01
N GLY A 335 -1.79 1.30 -25.88
CA GLY A 335 -2.86 0.74 -26.70
C GLY A 335 -4.23 1.43 -26.55
N ASP A 336 -5.25 0.85 -27.18
CA ASP A 336 -6.64 1.31 -27.07
C ASP A 336 -7.40 0.51 -26.01
N LEU A 337 -7.81 1.20 -24.94
CA LEU A 337 -8.50 0.60 -23.81
C LEU A 337 -9.98 0.30 -24.10
N ALA A 338 -10.62 0.97 -25.06
CA ALA A 338 -12.05 0.77 -25.32
C ALA A 338 -12.38 -0.67 -25.81
N PRO A 339 -11.65 -1.25 -26.78
CA PRO A 339 -11.84 -2.65 -27.16
C PRO A 339 -11.62 -3.63 -25.99
N ALA A 340 -10.65 -3.36 -25.11
CA ALA A 340 -10.40 -4.20 -23.94
C ALA A 340 -11.54 -4.14 -22.92
N ILE A 341 -12.14 -2.96 -22.72
CA ILE A 341 -13.34 -2.80 -21.89
C ILE A 341 -14.49 -3.62 -22.46
N LEU A 342 -14.75 -3.53 -23.77
CA LEU A 342 -15.82 -4.28 -24.42
C LEU A 342 -15.59 -5.79 -24.31
N ALA A 343 -14.38 -6.26 -24.64
CA ALA A 343 -14.03 -7.68 -24.51
C ALA A 343 -14.13 -8.20 -23.08
N ALA A 344 -13.69 -7.41 -22.08
CA ALA A 344 -13.86 -7.79 -20.67
C ALA A 344 -15.35 -7.89 -20.30
N SER A 345 -16.19 -6.99 -20.82
CA SER A 345 -17.63 -6.97 -20.53
C SER A 345 -18.40 -8.19 -21.03
N ASP A 346 -17.85 -8.93 -22.00
CA ASP A 346 -18.42 -10.19 -22.48
C ASP A 346 -18.09 -11.39 -21.57
N THR A 347 -17.26 -11.20 -20.52
CA THR A 347 -16.81 -12.27 -19.61
C THR A 347 -17.52 -12.26 -18.24
N THR A 348 -18.78 -11.83 -18.21
CA THR A 348 -19.57 -11.66 -16.97
C THR A 348 -20.25 -12.94 -16.47
N SER A 349 -20.04 -14.09 -17.12
CA SER A 349 -20.63 -15.37 -16.71
C SER A 349 -20.21 -15.77 -15.29
N ARG A 350 -21.05 -16.58 -14.62
CA ARG A 350 -20.77 -17.08 -13.27
C ARG A 350 -19.52 -17.95 -13.25
N GLU A 351 -19.29 -18.70 -14.32
CA GLU A 351 -18.12 -19.56 -14.50
C GLU A 351 -16.84 -18.72 -14.63
N ALA A 352 -16.86 -17.63 -15.42
CA ALA A 352 -15.73 -16.73 -15.55
C ALA A 352 -15.44 -15.99 -14.24
N ALA A 353 -16.48 -15.56 -13.52
CA ALA A 353 -16.34 -14.96 -12.20
C ALA A 353 -15.75 -15.95 -11.18
N ALA A 354 -16.20 -17.21 -11.16
CA ALA A 354 -15.66 -18.25 -10.29
C ALA A 354 -14.19 -18.55 -10.60
N ALA A 355 -13.82 -18.61 -11.89
CA ALA A 355 -12.43 -18.79 -12.31
C ALA A 355 -11.51 -17.66 -11.83
N ARG A 356 -11.97 -16.39 -11.93
CA ARG A 356 -11.24 -15.23 -11.40
C ARG A 356 -11.02 -15.32 -9.89
N ARG A 357 -12.04 -15.72 -9.13
CA ARG A 357 -11.92 -15.91 -7.67
C ARG A 357 -10.94 -17.02 -7.33
N ALA A 358 -11.06 -18.17 -7.99
CA ALA A 358 -10.20 -19.33 -7.75
C ALA A 358 -8.72 -19.00 -7.97
N ALA A 359 -8.39 -18.14 -8.94
CA ALA A 359 -7.03 -17.72 -9.25
C ALA A 359 -6.32 -17.01 -8.09
N VAL A 360 -7.05 -16.41 -7.14
CA VAL A 360 -6.48 -15.65 -6.02
C VAL A 360 -6.91 -16.17 -4.63
N ALA A 361 -7.67 -17.26 -4.57
CA ALA A 361 -8.18 -17.83 -3.31
C ALA A 361 -7.06 -18.28 -2.36
N GLY A 362 -5.92 -18.74 -2.89
CA GLY A 362 -4.73 -19.13 -2.12
C GLY A 362 -3.77 -17.99 -1.80
N GLU A 363 -4.12 -16.75 -2.14
CA GLU A 363 -3.25 -15.58 -2.02
C GLU A 363 -3.71 -14.62 -0.91
N SER A 364 -4.38 -15.12 0.13
CA SER A 364 -4.88 -14.28 1.21
C SER A 364 -3.76 -13.66 2.05
N TRP A 365 -4.06 -12.56 2.74
CA TRP A 365 -3.15 -12.00 3.74
C TRP A 365 -2.81 -12.97 4.87
N ASP A 366 -3.69 -13.92 5.20
CA ASP A 366 -3.42 -14.93 6.22
C ASP A 366 -2.35 -15.93 5.74
N VAL A 367 -2.41 -16.34 4.45
CA VAL A 367 -1.37 -17.16 3.83
C VAL A 367 -0.04 -16.39 3.81
N ARG A 368 -0.05 -15.11 3.39
CA ARG A 368 1.18 -14.30 3.38
C ARG A 368 1.74 -14.09 4.78
N ALA A 369 0.89 -13.88 5.77
CA ALA A 369 1.32 -13.73 7.16
C ALA A 369 1.92 -15.03 7.72
N GLN A 370 1.40 -16.21 7.35
CA GLN A 370 1.99 -17.49 7.71
C GLN A 370 3.36 -17.71 7.06
N GLU A 371 3.54 -17.32 5.79
CA GLU A 371 4.86 -17.34 5.14
C GLU A 371 5.85 -16.44 5.89
N VAL A 372 5.42 -15.21 6.25
CA VAL A 372 6.23 -14.29 7.05
C VAL A 372 6.55 -14.87 8.43
N GLU A 373 5.59 -15.48 9.12
CA GLU A 373 5.79 -16.11 10.42
C GLU A 373 6.90 -17.17 10.40
N CYS A 374 6.89 -18.02 9.37
CA CYS A 374 7.93 -19.02 9.14
C CYS A 374 9.32 -18.37 8.97
N LEU A 375 9.39 -17.26 8.24
CA LEU A 375 10.64 -16.51 8.04
C LEU A 375 11.10 -15.80 9.33
N LEU A 376 10.19 -15.26 10.12
CA LEU A 376 10.53 -14.61 11.39
C LEU A 376 10.99 -15.62 12.46
N SER A 377 10.48 -16.84 12.40
CA SER A 377 10.83 -17.92 13.35
C SER A 377 12.25 -18.44 13.20
N SER A 378 12.94 -18.16 12.07
CA SER A 378 14.33 -18.56 11.84
C SER A 378 15.36 -17.54 12.35
N LEU A 379 14.90 -16.34 12.74
CA LEU A 379 15.68 -15.28 13.38
C LEU A 379 15.64 -15.43 14.90
#